data_AF-A0A0K8TDH6-F1
#
_entry.id   AF-A0A0K8TDH6-F1
#
_cell.length_a   1.000
_cell.length_b   1.000
_cell.length_c   1.000
_cell.angle_alpha   90.00
_cell.angle_beta   90.00
_cell.angle_gamma   90.00
#
_symmetry.space_group_name_H-M   'P 1'
#
loop_
_entity.id
_entity.type
_entity.pdbx_description
1 polymer ?
#
loop_
_entity_poly.entity_id
_entity_poly.type
_entity_poly.pdbx_seq_one_letter_code
_entity_poly.pdbx_strand_id
1 'polypeptide(L)'
;MSDAPAHHLFCLLGPVDVKKATLPEVLCVIQVCLEGQVSRDSVKSTLSQGRKPSGDLIPWTIAQQFQDSEFPSLCGARIVRIATHPDYQSMGYGSKALELLKDYYEFKFQPLEDSKTAYDDIDRDLDHEDADLLSEKIEPRSSLPPLLLKLHERSPERLDYLGVSYGVTQPLLKFWKRAGFVPVYVRQTPNEVTGEHSTLMLKTMDSDVDSSWLQHYSSDFRRRFLSLLSYQFRDFPTSLSLAVCYNKKGSDLCESTNLTTQVLEHYITKYDLKRLDLYCKNLADYHLIMDLLPSISRMFFLNQLGDTKLSAVQAAILLGIGMQHKTVDVLSKELELVPTQLLGLFNKIIRKLYQVFMSTTEHAIEESLGLKDQPDVPFVPKQIGQGLMEELESADRSIKKKQKLELERLKEDFEIKGSDEAWDEALKSGGNTILSIRSERPISDKSNKFDFEPPKKKKKSFHKKGGKK
;
A
#
# COMPACT_ATOMS: atom_id res chain seq x y z
N MET A 1 3.47 -21.59 35.67
CA MET A 1 4.19 -22.13 34.48
C MET A 1 4.26 -23.64 34.52
N SER A 2 4.37 -24.24 35.70
CA SER A 2 4.33 -25.69 35.89
C SER A 2 2.94 -26.33 35.77
N ASP A 3 1.89 -25.53 35.58
CA ASP A 3 0.50 -26.02 35.61
C ASP A 3 0.08 -26.76 34.33
N ALA A 4 0.76 -26.56 33.21
CA ALA A 4 0.45 -27.24 31.95
C ALA A 4 1.70 -27.87 31.33
N PRO A 5 1.65 -29.18 30.98
CA PRO A 5 2.81 -29.93 30.49
C PRO A 5 3.25 -29.48 29.09
N ALA A 6 2.38 -28.83 28.32
CA ALA A 6 2.66 -28.35 26.97
C ALA A 6 3.57 -27.11 26.90
N HIS A 7 4.02 -26.57 28.05
CA HIS A 7 4.88 -25.41 28.09
C HIS A 7 6.37 -25.76 27.99
N HIS A 8 7.04 -25.19 26.99
CA HIS A 8 8.48 -25.30 26.81
C HIS A 8 9.17 -23.94 27.01
N LEU A 9 10.34 -23.95 27.65
CA LEU A 9 11.19 -22.78 27.85
C LEU A 9 12.47 -22.92 27.06
N PHE A 10 12.80 -21.91 26.28
CA PHE A 10 14.04 -21.81 25.52
C PHE A 10 14.82 -20.58 25.97
N CYS A 11 16.12 -20.74 26.21
CA CYS A 11 17.00 -19.66 26.65
C CYS A 11 18.13 -19.46 25.65
N LEU A 12 18.32 -18.22 25.19
CA LEU A 12 19.49 -17.79 24.46
C LEU A 12 20.55 -17.33 25.46
N LEU A 13 21.66 -18.06 25.49
CA LEU A 13 22.75 -17.83 26.43
C LEU A 13 23.93 -17.13 25.74
N GLY A 14 24.71 -16.39 26.53
CA GLY A 14 26.03 -15.93 26.11
C GLY A 14 27.00 -17.09 25.85
N PRO A 15 28.16 -16.84 25.21
CA PRO A 15 29.18 -17.86 25.01
C PRO A 15 29.64 -18.42 26.36
N VAL A 16 29.55 -19.75 26.52
CA VAL A 16 29.88 -20.43 27.78
C VAL A 16 31.31 -20.95 27.72
N ASP A 17 32.17 -20.45 28.62
CA ASP A 17 33.48 -21.04 28.86
C ASP A 17 33.30 -22.38 29.58
N VAL A 18 33.45 -23.50 28.87
CA VAL A 18 33.32 -24.88 29.41
C VAL A 18 34.20 -25.14 30.64
N LYS A 19 35.25 -24.32 30.84
CA LYS A 19 36.21 -24.42 31.95
C LYS A 19 35.78 -23.69 33.23
N LYS A 20 34.82 -22.78 33.17
CA LYS A 20 34.34 -22.02 34.34
C LYS A 20 32.96 -22.53 34.73
N ALA A 21 32.82 -23.01 35.97
CA ALA A 21 31.54 -23.40 36.56
C ALA A 21 30.70 -22.17 36.98
N THR A 22 30.63 -21.15 36.12
CA THR A 22 29.79 -19.97 36.32
C THR A 22 28.50 -20.12 35.53
N LEU A 23 27.39 -19.73 36.13
CA LEU A 23 26.10 -19.72 35.44
C LEU A 23 26.17 -18.78 34.23
N PRO A 24 25.76 -19.24 33.04
CA PRO A 24 25.79 -18.41 31.85
C PRO A 24 24.76 -17.29 31.93
N GLU A 25 25.11 -16.13 31.38
CA GLU A 25 24.19 -15.00 31.29
C GLU A 25 23.07 -15.30 30.29
N VAL A 26 21.82 -15.04 30.71
CA VAL A 26 20.64 -15.26 29.89
C VAL A 26 20.30 -13.98 29.14
N LEU A 27 20.48 -13.99 27.83
CA LEU A 27 20.27 -12.82 26.96
C LEU A 27 18.80 -12.67 26.55
N CYS A 28 18.14 -13.79 26.25
CA CYS A 28 16.74 -13.82 25.84
C CYS A 28 16.08 -15.14 26.29
N VAL A 29 14.82 -15.07 26.71
CA VAL A 29 14.00 -16.25 27.03
C VAL A 29 12.76 -16.25 26.14
N ILE A 30 12.40 -17.42 25.63
CA ILE A 30 11.16 -17.66 24.89
C ILE A 30 10.37 -18.74 25.61
N GLN A 31 9.12 -18.42 25.96
CA GLN A 31 8.14 -19.39 26.43
C GLN A 31 7.22 -19.79 25.29
N VAL A 32 7.16 -21.08 25.02
CA VAL A 32 6.31 -21.69 23.99
C VAL A 32 5.27 -22.58 24.66
N CYS A 33 4.09 -22.68 24.07
CA CYS A 33 3.06 -23.65 24.41
C CYS A 33 2.70 -24.42 23.14
N LEU A 34 2.76 -25.74 23.18
CA LEU A 34 2.20 -26.55 22.09
C LEU A 34 0.67 -26.46 22.14
N GLU A 35 0.03 -26.22 21.00
CA GLU A 35 -1.42 -26.09 20.86
C GLU A 35 -1.91 -26.83 19.61
N GLY A 36 -3.08 -27.46 19.65
CA GLY A 36 -3.70 -28.11 18.49
C GLY A 36 -3.87 -29.62 18.64
N GLN A 37 -3.90 -30.34 17.52
CA GLN A 37 -4.26 -31.77 17.44
C GLN A 37 -5.62 -32.10 18.07
N VAL A 38 -6.56 -31.16 17.99
CA VAL A 38 -7.91 -31.34 18.53
C VAL A 38 -8.75 -32.12 17.52
N SER A 39 -9.47 -33.14 18.00
CA SER A 39 -10.34 -33.94 17.13
C SER A 39 -11.46 -33.10 16.51
N ARG A 40 -11.70 -33.28 15.21
CA ARG A 40 -12.71 -32.53 14.44
C ARG A 40 -14.11 -32.62 15.05
N ASP A 41 -14.46 -33.77 15.62
CA ASP A 41 -15.76 -33.99 16.23
C ASP A 41 -15.92 -33.19 17.54
N SER A 42 -14.86 -33.08 18.33
CA SER A 42 -14.82 -32.22 19.51
C SER A 42 -14.97 -30.75 19.14
N VAL A 43 -14.29 -30.31 18.06
CA VAL A 43 -14.40 -28.94 17.54
C VAL A 43 -15.83 -28.63 17.11
N LYS A 44 -16.46 -29.51 16.30
CA LYS A 44 -17.83 -29.31 15.82
C LYS A 44 -18.84 -29.28 16.96
N SER A 45 -18.71 -30.19 17.93
CA SER A 45 -19.58 -30.23 19.11
C SER A 45 -19.47 -28.92 19.89
N THR A 46 -18.24 -28.48 20.16
CA THR A 46 -17.96 -27.26 20.94
C THR A 46 -18.41 -26.00 20.22
N LEU A 47 -18.18 -25.92 18.91
CA LEU A 47 -18.60 -24.79 18.06
C LEU A 47 -20.12 -24.68 18.01
N SER A 48 -20.84 -25.81 17.92
CA SER A 48 -22.31 -25.84 17.96
C SER A 48 -22.87 -25.39 19.32
N GLN A 49 -22.14 -25.66 20.40
CA GLN A 49 -22.50 -25.24 21.76
C GLN A 49 -22.07 -23.79 22.07
N GLY A 50 -21.28 -23.14 21.19
CA GLY A 50 -20.76 -21.79 21.40
C GLY A 50 -19.84 -21.65 22.62
N ARG A 51 -19.31 -22.76 23.15
CA ARG A 51 -18.42 -22.75 24.32
C ARG A 51 -16.97 -22.61 23.85
N LYS A 52 -16.16 -21.88 24.63
CA LYS A 52 -14.71 -21.83 24.44
C LYS A 52 -14.07 -22.63 25.58
N PRO A 53 -13.51 -23.83 25.32
CA PRO A 53 -12.85 -24.60 26.36
C PRO A 53 -11.56 -23.90 26.79
N SER A 54 -11.10 -24.26 27.98
CA SER A 54 -9.85 -23.72 28.54
C SER A 54 -8.67 -24.45 27.89
N GLY A 55 -7.67 -23.68 27.42
CA GLY A 55 -6.57 -24.21 26.62
C GLY A 55 -6.64 -23.76 25.16
N ASP A 56 -5.59 -24.05 24.38
CA ASP A 56 -5.51 -23.85 22.92
C ASP A 56 -6.09 -22.53 22.40
N LEU A 57 -5.48 -21.42 22.82
CA LEU A 57 -6.02 -20.08 22.52
C LEU A 57 -6.17 -19.85 21.01
N ILE A 58 -5.16 -20.22 20.23
CA ILE A 58 -5.10 -19.94 18.80
C ILE A 58 -6.09 -20.82 18.01
N PRO A 59 -6.07 -22.17 18.14
CA PRO A 59 -7.04 -23.05 17.51
C PRO A 59 -8.49 -22.62 17.73
N TRP A 60 -8.90 -22.38 18.98
CA TRP A 60 -10.29 -22.01 19.28
C TRP A 60 -10.67 -20.63 18.76
N THR A 61 -9.76 -19.67 18.78
CA THR A 61 -10.05 -18.32 18.26
C THR A 61 -10.21 -18.34 16.74
N ILE A 62 -9.39 -19.11 16.02
CA ILE A 62 -9.49 -19.22 14.56
C ILE A 62 -10.74 -20.01 14.17
N ALA A 63 -11.00 -21.14 14.83
CA ALA A 63 -12.22 -21.92 14.60
C ALA A 63 -13.49 -21.08 14.81
N GLN A 64 -13.53 -20.24 15.85
CA GLN A 64 -14.68 -19.38 16.10
C GLN A 64 -14.81 -18.25 15.08
N GLN A 65 -13.71 -17.62 14.67
CA GLN A 65 -13.74 -16.44 13.79
C GLN A 65 -13.94 -16.81 12.31
N PHE A 66 -13.33 -17.90 11.86
CA PHE A 66 -13.41 -18.36 10.48
C PHE A 66 -14.42 -19.49 10.28
N GLN A 67 -15.01 -20.02 11.36
CA GLN A 67 -15.90 -21.18 11.35
C GLN A 67 -15.23 -22.41 10.70
N ASP A 68 -13.91 -22.52 10.90
CA ASP A 68 -13.09 -23.57 10.33
C ASP A 68 -12.89 -24.72 11.33
N SER A 69 -13.27 -25.92 10.90
CA SER A 69 -13.12 -27.15 11.69
C SER A 69 -11.79 -27.87 11.46
N GLU A 70 -11.04 -27.49 10.42
CA GLU A 70 -9.81 -28.14 10.01
C GLU A 70 -8.60 -27.56 10.75
N PHE A 71 -8.55 -26.23 10.90
CA PHE A 71 -7.42 -25.56 11.55
C PHE A 71 -7.05 -26.10 12.95
N PRO A 72 -8.00 -26.39 13.87
CA PRO A 72 -7.65 -26.93 15.18
C PRO A 72 -7.04 -28.34 15.16
N SER A 73 -7.18 -29.05 14.04
CA SER A 73 -6.55 -30.37 13.85
C SER A 73 -5.05 -30.24 13.57
N LEU A 74 -4.59 -29.07 13.09
CA LEU A 74 -3.19 -28.78 12.85
C LEU A 74 -2.40 -28.73 14.16
N CYS A 75 -1.12 -29.11 14.10
CA CYS A 75 -0.20 -29.00 15.21
C CYS A 75 0.50 -27.65 15.15
N GLY A 76 0.38 -26.85 16.20
CA GLY A 76 1.02 -25.54 16.27
C GLY A 76 1.72 -25.29 17.58
N ALA A 77 2.52 -24.23 17.60
CA ALA A 77 3.07 -23.72 18.84
C ALA A 77 2.78 -22.24 19.00
N ARG A 78 2.24 -21.85 20.15
CA ARG A 78 2.06 -20.48 20.55
C ARG A 78 3.27 -20.00 21.34
N ILE A 79 3.93 -18.97 20.84
CA ILE A 79 4.89 -18.20 21.62
C ILE A 79 4.08 -17.34 22.61
N VAL A 80 4.12 -17.74 23.88
CA VAL A 80 3.37 -17.09 24.97
C VAL A 80 4.07 -15.80 25.38
N ARG A 81 5.40 -15.86 25.54
CA ARG A 81 6.22 -14.70 25.92
C ARG A 81 7.59 -14.78 25.27
N ILE A 82 8.11 -13.62 24.91
CA ILE A 82 9.51 -13.41 24.57
C ILE A 82 10.03 -12.28 25.45
N ALA A 83 11.15 -12.53 26.13
CA ALA A 83 11.75 -11.60 27.08
C ALA A 83 13.23 -11.43 26.74
N THR A 84 13.60 -10.25 26.24
CA THR A 84 14.99 -9.84 26.08
C THR A 84 15.38 -8.94 27.25
N HIS A 85 16.61 -9.08 27.75
CA HIS A 85 17.13 -8.19 28.80
C HIS A 85 16.98 -6.71 28.37
N PRO A 86 16.51 -5.79 29.25
CA PRO A 86 16.31 -4.38 28.92
C PRO A 86 17.53 -3.70 28.28
N ASP A 87 18.72 -3.96 28.81
CA ASP A 87 19.96 -3.34 28.34
C ASP A 87 20.41 -3.82 26.95
N TYR A 88 19.91 -5.00 26.53
CA TYR A 88 20.23 -5.61 25.24
C TYR A 88 19.08 -5.48 24.23
N GLN A 89 18.06 -4.67 24.55
CA GLN A 89 16.99 -4.37 23.60
C GLN A 89 17.57 -3.68 22.36
N SER A 90 16.98 -3.96 21.20
CA SER A 90 17.43 -3.43 19.89
C SER A 90 18.77 -3.95 19.36
N MET A 91 19.50 -4.82 20.07
CA MET A 91 20.69 -5.53 19.55
C MET A 91 20.36 -6.78 18.70
N GLY A 92 19.08 -7.14 18.60
CA GLY A 92 18.61 -8.22 17.71
C GLY A 92 18.57 -9.62 18.33
N TYR A 93 18.88 -9.78 19.62
CA TYR A 93 18.85 -11.09 20.30
C TYR A 93 17.48 -11.77 20.23
N GLY A 94 16.39 -11.02 20.36
CA GLY A 94 15.04 -11.58 20.22
C GLY A 94 14.75 -12.10 18.81
N SER A 95 15.24 -11.40 17.77
CA SER A 95 15.12 -11.87 16.39
C SER A 95 15.96 -13.12 16.14
N LYS A 96 17.17 -13.18 16.70
CA LYS A 96 18.03 -14.36 16.59
C LYS A 96 17.46 -15.57 17.33
N ALA A 97 16.90 -15.37 18.52
CA ALA A 97 16.25 -16.42 19.29
C ALA A 97 15.04 -17.01 18.53
N LEU A 98 14.24 -16.18 17.86
CA LEU A 98 13.14 -16.65 17.00
C LEU A 98 13.61 -17.41 15.76
N GLU A 99 14.72 -16.98 15.15
CA GLU A 99 15.31 -17.67 14.00
C GLU A 99 15.80 -19.07 14.41
N LEU A 100 16.56 -19.17 15.52
CA LEU A 100 17.04 -20.46 16.04
C LEU A 100 15.89 -21.38 16.48
N LEU A 101 14.84 -20.82 17.07
CA LEU A 101 13.63 -21.57 17.41
C LEU A 101 12.93 -22.11 16.16
N LYS A 102 12.86 -21.31 15.08
CA LYS A 102 12.34 -21.77 13.79
C LYS A 102 13.20 -22.91 13.23
N ASP A 103 14.52 -22.73 13.22
CA ASP A 103 15.46 -23.74 12.73
C ASP A 103 15.39 -25.05 13.53
N TYR A 104 15.08 -24.96 14.83
CA TYR A 104 14.80 -26.11 15.69
C TYR A 104 13.59 -26.89 15.23
N TYR A 105 12.43 -26.24 15.10
CA TYR A 105 11.21 -26.89 14.67
C TYR A 105 11.20 -27.29 13.17
N GLU A 106 12.12 -26.74 12.37
CA GLU A 106 12.39 -27.16 10.98
C GLU A 106 13.39 -28.33 10.88
N PHE A 107 13.74 -28.98 12.00
CA PHE A 107 14.67 -30.13 12.05
C PHE A 107 16.06 -29.87 11.44
N LYS A 108 16.52 -28.61 11.42
CA LYS A 108 17.86 -28.28 10.90
C LYS A 108 18.99 -28.71 11.84
N PHE A 109 18.69 -28.86 13.12
CA PHE A 109 19.63 -29.43 14.09
C PHE A 109 19.48 -30.95 14.06
N GLN A 110 20.51 -31.63 13.57
CA GLN A 110 20.54 -33.09 13.60
C GLN A 110 20.69 -33.57 15.05
N PRO A 111 19.83 -34.47 15.53
CA PRO A 111 20.02 -35.12 16.83
C PRO A 111 21.34 -35.88 16.80
N LEU A 112 22.12 -35.86 17.88
CA LEU A 112 23.21 -36.83 18.02
C LEU A 112 22.58 -38.22 18.19
N GLU A 113 22.95 -39.17 17.33
CA GLU A 113 22.37 -40.52 17.22
C GLU A 113 22.47 -41.36 18.52
N ASP A 114 23.25 -40.93 19.51
CA ASP A 114 23.51 -41.65 20.76
C ASP A 114 22.70 -41.18 21.98
N SER A 115 21.89 -40.12 21.90
CA SER A 115 21.04 -39.73 23.03
C SER A 115 19.68 -40.44 22.97
N LYS A 116 19.64 -41.71 23.39
CA LYS A 116 18.42 -42.18 24.06
C LYS A 116 18.17 -41.21 25.21
N THR A 117 17.11 -40.44 25.11
CA THR A 117 16.78 -39.39 26.07
C THR A 117 16.71 -40.02 27.46
N ALA A 118 17.66 -39.67 28.33
CA ALA A 118 17.62 -40.02 29.77
C ALA A 118 16.34 -39.51 30.48
N TYR A 119 15.49 -38.75 29.77
CA TYR A 119 14.16 -38.31 30.17
C TYR A 119 13.06 -39.37 29.99
N ASP A 120 13.14 -40.26 28.99
CA ASP A 120 12.11 -41.31 28.77
C ASP A 120 12.21 -42.44 29.81
N ASP A 121 13.36 -42.58 30.46
CA ASP A 121 13.57 -43.60 31.49
C ASP A 121 13.10 -43.14 32.88
N ILE A 122 12.90 -41.83 33.13
CA ILE A 122 12.48 -41.31 34.44
C ILE A 122 10.95 -41.36 34.61
N ASP A 123 10.18 -41.19 33.53
CA ASP A 123 8.71 -41.29 33.60
C ASP A 123 8.23 -42.72 33.91
N ARG A 124 9.11 -43.72 33.72
CA ARG A 124 8.83 -45.13 34.11
C ARG A 124 9.05 -45.42 35.59
N ASP A 125 9.83 -44.60 36.30
CA ASP A 125 10.07 -44.78 37.74
C ASP A 125 8.96 -44.15 38.61
N LEU A 126 7.96 -43.51 37.99
CA LEU A 126 6.80 -42.93 38.67
C LEU A 126 5.66 -43.94 38.92
N ASP A 127 5.76 -45.16 38.37
CA ASP A 127 4.75 -46.23 38.51
C ASP A 127 4.99 -47.15 39.74
N HIS A 128 5.72 -46.69 40.75
CA HIS A 128 5.77 -47.40 42.04
C HIS A 128 4.60 -47.00 42.94
N GLU A 129 3.41 -47.57 42.67
CA GLU A 129 2.16 -47.34 43.42
C GLU A 129 2.14 -47.86 44.88
N ASP A 130 3.26 -48.35 45.44
CA ASP A 130 3.27 -49.05 46.75
C ASP A 130 4.25 -48.48 47.79
N ALA A 131 4.34 -47.15 47.95
CA ALA A 131 5.13 -46.53 49.03
C ALA A 131 4.25 -45.79 50.05
N ASP A 132 4.10 -46.36 51.24
CA ASP A 132 3.42 -45.78 52.41
C ASP A 132 4.14 -44.50 52.87
N LEU A 133 3.39 -43.39 52.99
CA LEU A 133 3.84 -42.01 53.28
C LEU A 133 4.74 -41.89 54.52
N LEU A 134 4.72 -42.86 55.43
CA LEU A 134 5.51 -42.89 56.66
C LEU A 134 6.90 -43.52 56.50
N SER A 135 7.23 -44.05 55.32
CA SER A 135 8.49 -44.74 55.02
C SER A 135 9.41 -44.00 54.04
N GLU A 136 9.05 -42.77 53.65
CA GLU A 136 9.80 -41.97 52.69
C GLU A 136 11.18 -41.57 53.27
N LYS A 137 12.25 -42.23 52.83
CA LYS A 137 13.63 -41.83 53.11
C LYS A 137 13.98 -40.62 52.24
N ILE A 138 14.05 -39.45 52.85
CA ILE A 138 14.52 -38.21 52.23
C ILE A 138 16.05 -38.26 52.09
N GLU A 139 16.56 -39.02 51.13
CA GLU A 139 17.94 -38.91 50.66
C GLU A 139 17.98 -38.02 49.39
N PRO A 140 19.01 -37.16 49.22
CA PRO A 140 19.14 -36.38 47.99
C PRO A 140 19.31 -37.34 46.81
N ARG A 141 18.33 -37.33 45.89
CA ARG A 141 18.27 -38.21 44.71
C ARG A 141 19.59 -38.11 43.93
N SER A 142 20.23 -39.25 43.68
CA SER A 142 21.59 -39.38 43.13
C SER A 142 21.71 -39.07 41.63
N SER A 143 20.60 -38.83 40.92
CA SER A 143 20.59 -38.51 39.49
C SER A 143 19.53 -37.46 39.15
N LEU A 144 19.73 -36.22 39.59
CA LEU A 144 18.92 -35.10 39.12
C LEU A 144 19.27 -34.79 37.65
N PRO A 145 18.27 -34.59 36.76
CA PRO A 145 18.54 -34.17 35.40
C PRO A 145 19.25 -32.80 35.39
N PRO A 146 20.10 -32.53 34.40
CA PRO A 146 20.77 -31.25 34.29
C PRO A 146 19.74 -30.12 34.11
N LEU A 147 20.00 -28.97 34.73
CA LEU A 147 19.12 -27.79 34.64
C LEU A 147 18.95 -27.30 33.19
N LEU A 148 19.99 -27.45 32.37
CA LEU A 148 20.01 -27.04 30.98
C LEU A 148 20.36 -28.25 30.11
N LEU A 149 19.56 -28.46 29.07
CA LEU A 149 19.84 -29.40 28.00
C LEU A 149 20.28 -28.62 26.76
N LYS A 150 21.17 -29.21 25.97
CA LYS A 150 21.50 -28.63 24.68
C LYS A 150 20.34 -28.89 23.72
N LEU A 151 20.10 -27.94 22.82
CA LEU A 151 19.02 -28.03 21.84
C LEU A 151 19.15 -29.26 20.90
N HIS A 152 20.36 -29.80 20.72
CA HIS A 152 20.64 -30.97 19.89
C HIS A 152 20.31 -32.30 20.58
N GLU A 153 20.14 -32.31 21.90
CA GLU A 153 19.90 -33.52 22.70
C GLU A 153 18.40 -33.84 22.80
N ARG A 154 17.52 -32.94 22.35
CA ARG A 154 16.07 -33.11 22.36
C ARG A 154 15.49 -33.01 20.95
N SER A 155 14.79 -34.06 20.51
CA SER A 155 14.04 -34.04 19.26
C SER A 155 12.81 -33.10 19.35
N PRO A 156 12.60 -32.21 18.38
CA PRO A 156 11.43 -31.33 18.32
C PRO A 156 10.18 -32.08 17.86
N GLU A 157 9.01 -31.65 18.33
CA GLU A 157 7.73 -32.05 17.76
C GLU A 157 7.52 -31.42 16.37
N ARG A 158 6.84 -32.14 15.47
CA ARG A 158 6.48 -31.59 14.15
C ARG A 158 5.41 -30.50 14.31
N LEU A 159 5.69 -29.31 13.80
CA LEU A 159 4.78 -28.16 13.81
C LEU A 159 4.40 -27.72 12.40
N ASP A 160 3.13 -27.38 12.21
CA ASP A 160 2.60 -26.81 10.97
C ASP A 160 2.64 -25.28 11.00
N TYR A 161 2.45 -24.67 12.18
CA TYR A 161 2.49 -23.22 12.35
C TYR A 161 3.07 -22.75 13.69
N LEU A 162 3.60 -21.53 13.68
CA LEU A 162 3.93 -20.75 14.86
C LEU A 162 2.96 -19.59 15.01
N GLY A 163 2.47 -19.37 16.22
CA GLY A 163 1.53 -18.31 16.53
C GLY A 163 1.97 -17.45 17.69
N VAL A 164 1.52 -16.20 17.73
CA VAL A 164 1.75 -15.26 18.83
C VAL A 164 0.45 -14.58 19.22
N SER A 165 0.30 -14.29 20.51
CA SER A 165 -0.79 -13.48 21.04
C SER A 165 -0.24 -12.39 21.95
N TYR A 166 -0.44 -11.12 21.60
CA TYR A 166 0.09 -9.99 22.35
C TYR A 166 -0.79 -8.74 22.19
N GLY A 167 -0.63 -7.75 23.08
CA GLY A 167 -1.30 -6.45 22.98
C GLY A 167 -0.68 -5.61 21.86
N VAL A 168 -1.51 -5.09 20.95
CA VAL A 168 -1.03 -4.44 19.73
C VAL A 168 -0.33 -3.12 20.01
N THR A 169 0.98 -3.10 19.79
CA THR A 169 1.79 -1.87 19.83
C THR A 169 2.65 -1.76 18.58
N GLN A 170 3.01 -0.54 18.20
CA GLN A 170 3.79 -0.31 16.98
C GLN A 170 5.19 -0.98 17.00
N PRO A 171 5.95 -0.96 18.11
CA PRO A 171 7.24 -1.64 18.18
C PRO A 171 7.13 -3.16 18.04
N LEU A 172 6.17 -3.78 18.74
CA LEU A 172 5.96 -5.23 18.69
C LEU A 172 5.45 -5.67 17.32
N LEU A 173 4.51 -4.93 16.72
CA LEU A 173 4.03 -5.22 15.37
C LEU A 173 5.19 -5.19 14.34
N LYS A 174 6.07 -4.20 14.43
CA LYS A 174 7.29 -4.13 13.58
C LYS A 174 8.23 -5.31 13.83
N PHE A 175 8.40 -5.73 15.09
CA PHE A 175 9.21 -6.90 15.44
C PHE A 175 8.66 -8.19 14.81
N TRP A 176 7.37 -8.48 15.00
CA TRP A 176 6.75 -9.69 14.48
C TRP A 176 6.65 -9.70 12.95
N LYS A 177 6.39 -8.55 12.31
CA LYS A 177 6.42 -8.44 10.85
C LYS A 177 7.81 -8.69 10.27
N ARG A 178 8.87 -8.21 10.91
CA ARG A 178 10.27 -8.52 10.50
C ARG A 178 10.57 -10.01 10.66
N ALA A 179 10.07 -10.65 11.71
CA ALA A 179 10.18 -12.10 11.89
C ALA A 179 9.32 -12.92 10.90
N GLY A 180 8.47 -12.25 10.11
CA GLY A 180 7.67 -12.85 9.05
C GLY A 180 6.30 -13.38 9.49
N PHE A 181 5.78 -12.92 10.63
CA PHE A 181 4.43 -13.25 11.07
C PHE A 181 3.38 -12.41 10.32
N VAL A 182 2.21 -12.99 10.12
CA VAL A 182 1.07 -12.40 9.42
C VAL A 182 -0.09 -12.21 10.41
N PRO A 183 -0.66 -11.00 10.53
CA PRO A 183 -1.79 -10.77 11.41
C PRO A 183 -3.05 -11.44 10.85
N VAL A 184 -3.77 -12.15 11.71
CA VAL A 184 -4.98 -12.92 11.34
C VAL A 184 -6.20 -12.46 12.15
N TYR A 185 -6.00 -11.94 13.37
CA TYR A 185 -7.10 -11.49 14.20
C TYR A 185 -6.67 -10.37 15.13
N VAL A 186 -7.55 -9.38 15.31
CA VAL A 186 -7.42 -8.33 16.32
C VAL A 186 -8.73 -8.29 17.10
N ARG A 187 -8.64 -8.44 18.42
CA ARG A 187 -9.80 -8.39 19.31
C ARG A 187 -10.37 -6.98 19.37
N GLN A 188 -11.69 -6.86 19.23
CA GLN A 188 -12.36 -5.55 19.34
C GLN A 188 -12.38 -5.04 20.78
N THR A 189 -12.64 -5.90 21.76
CA THR A 189 -12.60 -5.48 23.17
C THR A 189 -11.14 -5.31 23.62
N PRO A 190 -10.74 -4.11 24.06
CA PRO A 190 -9.43 -3.91 24.66
C PRO A 190 -9.36 -4.68 25.98
N ASN A 191 -8.15 -5.06 26.37
CA ASN A 191 -7.93 -5.63 27.68
C ASN A 191 -8.09 -4.54 28.74
N GLU A 192 -8.82 -4.80 29.82
CA GLU A 192 -9.10 -3.82 30.87
C GLU A 192 -7.83 -3.35 31.59
N VAL A 193 -6.83 -4.23 31.71
CA VAL A 193 -5.59 -3.94 32.43
C VAL A 193 -4.64 -3.06 31.62
N THR A 194 -4.47 -3.36 30.32
CA THR A 194 -3.46 -2.69 29.49
C THR A 194 -4.05 -1.64 28.56
N GLY A 195 -5.38 -1.64 28.35
CA GLY A 195 -6.03 -0.83 27.32
C GLY A 195 -5.71 -1.25 25.88
N GLU A 196 -4.86 -2.26 25.70
CA GLU A 196 -4.41 -2.73 24.39
C GLU A 196 -5.31 -3.84 23.85
N HIS A 197 -5.43 -3.88 22.52
CA HIS A 197 -6.18 -4.93 21.85
C HIS A 197 -5.29 -6.14 21.58
N SER A 198 -5.75 -7.32 22.00
CA SER A 198 -5.04 -8.57 21.73
C SER A 198 -5.04 -8.88 20.24
N THR A 199 -3.86 -9.09 19.67
CA THR A 199 -3.65 -9.46 18.27
C THR A 199 -3.07 -10.86 18.17
N LEU A 200 -3.61 -11.65 17.25
CA LEU A 200 -3.06 -12.93 16.85
C LEU A 200 -2.33 -12.78 15.53
N MET A 201 -1.07 -13.23 15.50
CA MET A 201 -0.32 -13.36 14.26
C MET A 201 0.19 -14.79 14.12
N LEU A 202 0.18 -15.28 12.88
CA LEU A 202 0.59 -16.64 12.54
C LEU A 202 1.74 -16.63 11.55
N LYS A 203 2.49 -17.71 11.52
CA LYS A 203 3.55 -17.98 10.56
C LYS A 203 3.51 -19.46 10.24
N THR A 204 3.38 -19.80 8.96
CA THR A 204 3.48 -21.18 8.47
C THR A 204 4.94 -21.64 8.54
N MET A 205 5.14 -22.90 8.90
CA MET A 205 6.45 -23.56 8.78
C MET A 205 6.69 -24.04 7.34
N ASP A 206 7.95 -24.21 6.98
CA ASP A 206 8.36 -24.74 5.67
C ASP A 206 8.20 -26.27 5.68
N SER A 207 6.95 -26.71 5.70
CA SER A 207 6.56 -28.11 5.62
C SER A 207 5.77 -28.32 4.32
N ASP A 208 5.81 -29.52 3.74
CA ASP A 208 5.16 -29.90 2.46
C ASP A 208 3.62 -29.68 2.39
N VAL A 209 3.01 -29.14 3.44
CA VAL A 209 1.58 -28.85 3.53
C VAL A 209 1.28 -27.49 2.90
N ASP A 210 0.26 -27.44 2.05
CA ASP A 210 -0.20 -26.23 1.38
C ASP A 210 -0.41 -25.07 2.38
N SER A 211 0.44 -24.06 2.31
CA SER A 211 0.39 -22.86 3.16
C SER A 211 -0.63 -21.81 2.66
N SER A 212 -1.50 -22.19 1.72
CA SER A 212 -2.50 -21.33 1.09
C SER A 212 -3.56 -20.83 2.09
N TRP A 213 -3.89 -21.61 3.12
CA TRP A 213 -4.89 -21.22 4.15
C TRP A 213 -4.51 -19.93 4.88
N LEU A 214 -3.21 -19.69 5.13
CA LEU A 214 -2.75 -18.46 5.79
C LEU A 214 -3.03 -17.22 4.92
N GLN A 215 -2.95 -17.38 3.59
CA GLN A 215 -3.27 -16.33 2.63
C GLN A 215 -4.76 -15.98 2.68
N HIS A 216 -5.62 -17.01 2.69
CA HIS A 216 -7.07 -16.84 2.78
C HIS A 216 -7.47 -16.14 4.08
N TYR A 217 -6.92 -16.57 5.22
CA TYR A 217 -7.17 -15.92 6.50
C TYR A 217 -6.66 -14.48 6.53
N SER A 218 -5.49 -14.20 5.97
CA SER A 218 -4.94 -12.85 5.87
C SER A 218 -5.83 -11.94 5.00
N SER A 219 -6.33 -12.44 3.87
CA SER A 219 -7.21 -11.70 2.96
C SER A 219 -8.55 -11.38 3.63
N ASP A 220 -9.18 -12.36 4.27
CA ASP A 220 -10.43 -12.17 4.98
C ASP A 220 -10.26 -11.27 6.21
N PHE A 221 -9.17 -11.44 6.97
CA PHE A 221 -8.78 -10.54 8.05
C PHE A 221 -8.65 -9.10 7.55
N ARG A 222 -7.94 -8.87 6.44
CA ARG A 222 -7.77 -7.53 5.86
C ARG A 222 -9.13 -6.90 5.52
N ARG A 223 -10.05 -7.67 4.90
CA ARG A 223 -11.40 -7.20 4.57
C ARG A 223 -12.22 -6.84 5.82
N ARG A 224 -12.18 -7.69 6.85
CA ARG A 224 -12.89 -7.45 8.13
C ARG A 224 -12.28 -6.28 8.89
N PHE A 225 -10.95 -6.24 9.00
CA PHE A 225 -10.22 -5.19 9.70
C PHE A 225 -10.51 -3.82 9.09
N LEU A 226 -10.46 -3.69 7.77
CA LEU A 226 -10.86 -2.47 7.06
C LEU A 226 -12.28 -2.02 7.42
N SER A 227 -13.23 -2.95 7.51
CA SER A 227 -14.61 -2.64 7.92
C SER A 227 -14.74 -2.25 9.39
N LEU A 228 -13.82 -2.70 10.25
CA LEU A 228 -13.83 -2.45 11.69
C LEU A 228 -13.07 -1.17 12.09
N LEU A 229 -12.29 -0.58 11.16
CA LEU A 229 -11.52 0.65 11.38
C LEU A 229 -12.36 1.87 11.77
N SER A 230 -13.61 1.91 11.33
CA SER A 230 -14.56 3.00 11.63
C SER A 230 -15.22 2.87 13.01
N TYR A 231 -15.20 1.66 13.60
CA TYR A 231 -15.83 1.35 14.88
C TYR A 231 -14.81 1.50 16.02
N GLN A 232 -14.55 0.41 16.75
CA GLN A 232 -13.69 0.40 17.93
C GLN A 232 -12.22 0.75 17.61
N PHE A 233 -11.78 0.55 16.37
CA PHE A 233 -10.41 0.86 15.93
C PHE A 233 -10.26 2.28 15.37
N ARG A 234 -11.27 3.14 15.54
CA ARG A 234 -11.19 4.56 15.17
C ARG A 234 -10.11 5.28 15.96
N ASP A 235 -9.96 4.94 17.22
CA ASP A 235 -9.02 5.56 18.16
C ASP A 235 -7.56 5.10 17.92
N PHE A 236 -7.35 4.10 17.06
CA PHE A 236 -6.00 3.64 16.77
C PHE A 236 -5.20 4.71 16.01
N PRO A 237 -3.92 4.90 16.33
CA PRO A 237 -3.03 5.74 15.54
C PRO A 237 -3.05 5.29 14.08
N THR A 238 -3.22 6.22 13.14
CA THR A 238 -3.36 5.86 11.73
C THR A 238 -2.11 5.14 11.18
N SER A 239 -0.94 5.42 11.75
CA SER A 239 0.32 4.73 11.45
C SER A 239 0.31 3.26 11.89
N LEU A 240 -0.35 2.93 13.01
CA LEU A 240 -0.52 1.56 13.49
C LEU A 240 -1.51 0.80 12.61
N SER A 241 -2.67 1.40 12.32
CA SER A 241 -3.70 0.81 11.44
C SER A 241 -3.13 0.52 10.05
N LEU A 242 -2.36 1.46 9.49
CA LEU A 242 -1.66 1.26 8.21
C LEU A 242 -0.62 0.15 8.31
N ALA A 243 0.14 0.13 9.40
CA ALA A 243 1.11 -0.93 9.64
C ALA A 243 0.44 -2.29 9.80
N VAL A 244 -0.79 -2.41 10.31
CA VAL A 244 -1.53 -3.70 10.36
C VAL A 244 -1.94 -4.13 8.96
N CYS A 245 -2.59 -3.23 8.20
CA CYS A 245 -3.10 -3.47 6.84
C CYS A 245 -2.00 -3.88 5.85
N TYR A 246 -0.84 -3.21 5.86
CA TYR A 246 0.27 -3.56 4.98
C TYR A 246 1.20 -4.56 5.63
N ASN A 247 1.16 -5.80 5.16
CA ASN A 247 2.20 -6.78 5.41
C ASN A 247 2.79 -7.22 4.08
N LYS A 248 4.08 -6.93 3.80
CA LYS A 248 4.72 -7.32 2.53
C LYS A 248 4.52 -8.82 2.25
N LYS A 249 4.77 -9.65 3.27
CA LYS A 249 4.57 -11.10 3.18
C LYS A 249 3.12 -11.53 3.03
N GLY A 250 2.14 -10.72 3.45
CA GLY A 250 0.71 -11.02 3.25
C GLY A 250 0.14 -10.42 1.97
N SER A 251 0.76 -9.35 1.45
CA SER A 251 0.37 -8.69 0.20
C SER A 251 0.91 -9.41 -1.03
N ASP A 252 2.07 -10.07 -0.92
CA ASP A 252 2.62 -10.92 -1.99
C ASP A 252 1.80 -12.21 -2.19
N LEU A 253 0.92 -12.53 -1.22
CA LEU A 253 0.08 -13.73 -1.21
C LEU A 253 -1.38 -13.45 -1.63
N CYS A 254 -1.75 -12.19 -1.87
CA CYS A 254 -3.11 -11.82 -2.23
C CYS A 254 -3.15 -11.46 -3.71
N GLU A 255 -3.87 -12.24 -4.51
CA GLU A 255 -4.00 -12.00 -5.95
C GLU A 255 -4.54 -10.58 -6.22
N SER A 256 -3.79 -9.80 -6.99
CA SER A 256 -4.25 -8.51 -7.50
C SER A 256 -5.41 -8.76 -8.46
N THR A 257 -6.63 -8.47 -8.03
CA THR A 257 -7.78 -8.50 -8.94
C THR A 257 -7.85 -7.16 -9.66
N ASN A 258 -7.82 -7.19 -10.99
CA ASN A 258 -7.99 -5.98 -11.77
C ASN A 258 -9.42 -5.48 -11.62
N LEU A 259 -9.58 -4.15 -11.53
CA LEU A 259 -10.88 -3.53 -11.40
C LEU A 259 -11.70 -3.77 -12.67
N THR A 260 -12.75 -4.59 -12.59
CA THR A 260 -13.72 -4.71 -13.67
C THR A 260 -14.65 -3.49 -13.69
N THR A 261 -14.99 -3.02 -14.88
CA THR A 261 -15.92 -1.89 -15.11
C THR A 261 -17.24 -2.06 -14.37
N GLN A 262 -17.79 -3.27 -14.34
CA GLN A 262 -19.04 -3.58 -13.64
C GLN A 262 -18.95 -3.33 -12.12
N VAL A 263 -17.79 -3.64 -11.52
CA VAL A 263 -17.54 -3.39 -10.10
C VAL A 263 -17.40 -1.89 -9.87
N LEU A 264 -16.72 -1.17 -10.76
CA LEU A 264 -16.60 0.29 -10.68
C LEU A 264 -17.97 0.98 -10.75
N GLU A 265 -18.81 0.64 -11.72
CA GLU A 265 -20.14 1.24 -11.91
C GLU A 265 -21.11 0.93 -10.75
N HIS A 266 -20.90 -0.16 -10.01
CA HIS A 266 -21.69 -0.48 -8.82
C HIS A 266 -21.38 0.46 -7.64
N TYR A 267 -20.11 0.83 -7.45
CA TYR A 267 -19.69 1.66 -6.31
C TYR A 267 -19.60 3.15 -6.63
N ILE A 268 -19.34 3.51 -7.89
CA ILE A 268 -19.10 4.90 -8.34
C ILE A 268 -19.95 5.16 -9.58
N THR A 269 -20.90 6.08 -9.47
CA THR A 269 -21.75 6.46 -10.61
C THR A 269 -21.02 7.43 -11.55
N LYS A 270 -21.56 7.61 -12.77
CA LYS A 270 -21.05 8.61 -13.73
C LYS A 270 -21.13 10.05 -13.20
N TYR A 271 -22.05 10.34 -12.27
CA TYR A 271 -22.13 11.64 -11.61
C TYR A 271 -21.04 11.82 -10.57
N ASP A 272 -20.69 10.74 -9.87
CA ASP A 272 -19.62 10.75 -8.87
C ASP A 272 -18.25 10.97 -9.52
N LEU A 273 -18.02 10.40 -10.71
CA LEU A 273 -16.82 10.72 -11.50
C LEU A 273 -16.71 12.22 -11.83
N LYS A 274 -17.83 12.89 -12.14
CA LYS A 274 -17.84 14.35 -12.36
C LYS A 274 -17.56 15.12 -11.06
N ARG A 275 -18.05 14.66 -9.91
CA ARG A 275 -17.76 15.26 -8.60
C ARG A 275 -16.27 15.14 -8.26
N LEU A 276 -15.67 13.97 -8.52
CA LEU A 276 -14.24 13.74 -8.37
C LEU A 276 -13.42 14.64 -9.30
N ASP A 277 -13.85 14.84 -10.55
CA ASP A 277 -13.21 15.76 -11.50
C ASP A 277 -13.23 17.22 -11.01
N LEU A 278 -14.37 17.70 -10.50
CA LEU A 278 -14.49 19.05 -9.93
C LEU A 278 -13.53 19.26 -8.75
N TYR A 279 -13.44 18.28 -7.85
CA TYR A 279 -12.49 18.32 -6.74
C TYR A 279 -11.03 18.26 -7.23
N CYS A 280 -10.73 17.41 -8.21
CA CYS A 280 -9.41 17.38 -8.84
C CYS A 280 -9.07 18.75 -9.46
N LYS A 281 -10.02 19.45 -10.06
CA LYS A 281 -9.79 20.80 -10.61
C LYS A 281 -9.69 21.90 -9.53
N ASN A 282 -9.75 21.55 -8.24
CA ASN A 282 -9.81 22.47 -7.10
C ASN A 282 -10.99 23.46 -7.18
N LEU A 283 -12.08 23.07 -7.85
CA LEU A 283 -13.30 23.89 -8.00
C LEU A 283 -14.32 23.62 -6.89
N ALA A 284 -14.09 22.57 -6.10
CA ALA A 284 -14.95 22.15 -5.01
C ALA A 284 -14.12 21.80 -3.78
N ASP A 285 -14.76 21.89 -2.61
CA ASP A 285 -14.20 21.48 -1.34
C ASP A 285 -14.26 19.95 -1.15
N TYR A 286 -13.41 19.39 -0.29
CA TYR A 286 -13.30 17.95 -0.07
C TYR A 286 -14.58 17.33 0.51
N HIS A 287 -15.41 18.13 1.19
CA HIS A 287 -16.73 17.71 1.68
C HIS A 287 -17.63 17.17 0.55
N LEU A 288 -17.45 17.64 -0.70
CA LEU A 288 -18.21 17.16 -1.85
C LEU A 288 -17.94 15.69 -2.18
N ILE A 289 -16.80 15.12 -1.78
CA ILE A 289 -16.40 13.75 -2.15
C ILE A 289 -16.30 12.81 -0.95
N MET A 290 -16.59 13.29 0.27
CA MET A 290 -16.40 12.51 1.51
C MET A 290 -17.21 11.22 1.56
N ASP A 291 -18.42 11.22 1.01
CA ASP A 291 -19.29 10.04 0.88
C ASP A 291 -18.68 8.95 0.00
N LEU A 292 -17.83 9.31 -0.96
CA LEU A 292 -17.19 8.38 -1.90
C LEU A 292 -15.91 7.76 -1.32
N LEU A 293 -15.28 8.42 -0.33
CA LEU A 293 -13.98 8.01 0.19
C LEU A 293 -13.93 6.62 0.81
N PRO A 294 -14.95 6.13 1.55
CA PRO A 294 -14.91 4.79 2.12
C PRO A 294 -14.84 3.72 1.04
N SER A 295 -15.65 3.85 -0.02
CA SER A 295 -15.65 2.94 -1.17
C SER A 295 -14.31 2.97 -1.91
N ILE A 296 -13.82 4.17 -2.23
CA ILE A 296 -12.55 4.36 -2.93
C ILE A 296 -11.37 3.79 -2.12
N SER A 297 -11.34 4.09 -0.82
CA SER A 297 -10.29 3.62 0.08
C SER A 297 -10.33 2.11 0.22
N ARG A 298 -11.52 1.51 0.31
CA ARG A 298 -11.68 0.07 0.36
C ARG A 298 -11.15 -0.61 -0.90
N MET A 299 -11.45 -0.09 -2.09
CA MET A 299 -10.94 -0.63 -3.35
C MET A 299 -9.40 -0.55 -3.41
N PHE A 300 -8.83 0.56 -2.97
CA PHE A 300 -7.38 0.74 -2.87
C PHE A 300 -6.75 -0.26 -1.89
N PHE A 301 -7.25 -0.33 -0.66
CA PHE A 301 -6.72 -1.22 0.38
C PHE A 301 -7.13 -2.67 0.20
N LEU A 302 -7.89 -3.06 -0.82
CA LEU A 302 -8.09 -4.45 -1.22
C LEU A 302 -7.29 -4.84 -2.47
N ASN A 303 -6.34 -3.98 -2.88
CA ASN A 303 -5.51 -4.17 -4.08
C ASN A 303 -6.34 -4.34 -5.37
N GLN A 304 -7.56 -3.80 -5.42
CA GLN A 304 -8.42 -3.86 -6.62
C GLN A 304 -8.00 -2.83 -7.68
N LEU A 305 -7.20 -1.83 -7.29
CA LEU A 305 -6.76 -0.74 -8.17
C LEU A 305 -5.39 -1.02 -8.83
N GLY A 306 -5.05 -2.29 -9.06
CA GLY A 306 -3.82 -2.70 -9.73
C GLY A 306 -2.54 -2.19 -9.06
N ASP A 307 -1.53 -1.79 -9.85
CA ASP A 307 -0.20 -1.37 -9.38
C ASP A 307 -0.14 0.09 -8.86
N THR A 308 -1.26 0.64 -8.41
CA THR A 308 -1.29 2.03 -7.94
C THR A 308 -0.60 2.17 -6.59
N LYS A 309 0.65 2.64 -6.60
CA LYS A 309 1.44 2.84 -5.38
C LYS A 309 1.26 4.24 -4.81
N LEU A 310 0.91 4.30 -3.53
CA LEU A 310 0.91 5.52 -2.72
C LEU A 310 2.11 5.52 -1.78
N SER A 311 2.64 6.70 -1.47
CA SER A 311 3.61 6.86 -0.37
C SER A 311 2.97 6.44 0.96
N ALA A 312 3.78 6.01 1.94
CA ALA A 312 3.28 5.61 3.26
C ALA A 312 2.45 6.71 3.93
N VAL A 313 2.86 7.98 3.79
CA VAL A 313 2.11 9.13 4.32
C VAL A 313 0.80 9.34 3.55
N GLN A 314 0.81 9.18 2.22
CA GLN A 314 -0.39 9.29 1.39
C GLN A 314 -1.40 8.18 1.72
N ALA A 315 -0.94 6.95 1.85
CA ALA A 315 -1.77 5.83 2.26
C ALA A 315 -2.31 6.02 3.69
N ALA A 316 -1.52 6.58 4.62
CA ALA A 316 -2.00 6.91 5.95
C ALA A 316 -3.13 7.94 5.91
N ILE A 317 -2.98 9.01 5.10
CA ILE A 317 -4.03 10.02 4.92
C ILE A 317 -5.32 9.39 4.36
N LEU A 318 -5.20 8.54 3.33
CA LEU A 318 -6.35 7.85 2.73
C LEU A 318 -7.04 6.93 3.74
N LEU A 319 -6.27 6.18 4.54
CA LEU A 319 -6.81 5.29 5.57
C LEU A 319 -7.53 6.07 6.68
N GLY A 320 -6.91 7.15 7.16
CA GLY A 320 -7.42 7.95 8.26
C GLY A 320 -8.73 8.66 7.92
N ILE A 321 -8.80 9.29 6.74
CA ILE A 321 -10.01 10.00 6.30
C ILE A 321 -11.06 9.01 5.79
N GLY A 322 -10.66 8.05 4.95
CA GLY A 322 -11.58 7.17 4.25
C GLY A 322 -12.12 6.02 5.08
N MET A 323 -11.28 5.38 5.91
CA MET A 323 -11.66 4.16 6.65
C MET A 323 -11.85 4.42 8.16
N GLN A 324 -11.04 5.26 8.80
CA GLN A 324 -11.19 5.59 10.22
C GLN A 324 -12.13 6.79 10.47
N HIS A 325 -12.55 7.51 9.41
CA HIS A 325 -13.39 8.70 9.50
C HIS A 325 -12.87 9.74 10.53
N LYS A 326 -11.55 9.94 10.53
CA LYS A 326 -10.92 11.00 11.33
C LYS A 326 -11.09 12.34 10.64
N THR A 327 -11.26 13.37 11.43
CA THR A 327 -11.25 14.75 10.94
C THR A 327 -9.84 15.13 10.50
N VAL A 328 -9.76 16.13 9.61
CA VAL A 328 -8.48 16.64 9.11
C VAL A 328 -7.61 17.17 10.26
N ASP A 329 -8.22 17.78 11.28
CA ASP A 329 -7.49 18.33 12.44
C ASP A 329 -6.84 17.25 13.31
N VAL A 330 -7.56 16.15 13.57
CA VAL A 330 -7.02 15.01 14.33
C VAL A 330 -5.89 14.35 13.55
N LEU A 331 -6.11 14.13 12.24
CA LEU A 331 -5.11 13.53 11.37
C LEU A 331 -3.85 14.41 11.22
N SER A 332 -4.03 15.73 11.16
CA SER A 332 -2.96 16.72 11.11
C SER A 332 -2.08 16.66 12.36
N LYS A 333 -2.69 16.51 13.54
CA LYS A 333 -1.95 16.32 14.80
C LYS A 333 -1.21 14.98 14.84
N GLU A 334 -1.85 13.89 14.42
CA GLU A 334 -1.24 12.54 14.44
C GLU A 334 -0.06 12.39 13.48
N LEU A 335 -0.14 13.03 12.30
CA LEU A 335 0.91 12.95 11.28
C LEU A 335 1.93 14.09 11.39
N GLU A 336 1.75 15.02 12.34
CA GLU A 336 2.58 16.22 12.51
C GLU A 336 2.69 17.07 11.23
N LEU A 337 1.58 17.19 10.49
CA LEU A 337 1.49 17.93 9.22
C LEU A 337 0.58 19.14 9.35
N VAL A 338 0.88 20.21 8.62
CA VAL A 338 -0.02 21.38 8.53
C VAL A 338 -1.30 21.00 7.75
N PRO A 339 -2.52 21.39 8.20
CA PRO A 339 -3.78 20.98 7.55
C PRO A 339 -3.85 21.29 6.04
N THR A 340 -3.29 22.43 5.62
CA THR A 340 -3.23 22.81 4.19
C THR A 340 -2.37 21.86 3.36
N GLN A 341 -1.24 21.39 3.91
CA GLN A 341 -0.38 20.41 3.27
C GLN A 341 -1.07 19.04 3.19
N LEU A 342 -1.78 18.65 4.24
CA LEU A 342 -2.56 17.41 4.29
C LEU A 342 -3.63 17.39 3.19
N LEU A 343 -4.42 18.47 3.05
CA LEU A 343 -5.40 18.60 1.96
C LEU A 343 -4.75 18.63 0.58
N GLY A 344 -3.58 19.27 0.44
CA GLY A 344 -2.80 19.24 -0.81
C GLY A 344 -2.33 17.83 -1.19
N LEU A 345 -1.86 17.03 -0.22
CA LEU A 345 -1.50 15.63 -0.42
C LEU A 345 -2.72 14.77 -0.71
N PHE A 346 -3.82 14.99 0.01
CA PHE A 346 -5.09 14.31 -0.20
C PHE A 346 -5.62 14.53 -1.61
N ASN A 347 -5.58 15.77 -2.10
CA ASN A 347 -5.95 16.09 -3.46
C ASN A 347 -5.06 15.40 -4.52
N LYS A 348 -3.74 15.28 -4.29
CA LYS A 348 -2.84 14.48 -5.15
C LYS A 348 -3.22 12.99 -5.17
N ILE A 349 -3.69 12.44 -4.04
CA ILE A 349 -4.16 11.04 -3.97
C ILE A 349 -5.41 10.88 -4.83
N ILE A 350 -6.41 11.74 -4.65
CA ILE A 350 -7.67 11.64 -5.40
C ILE A 350 -7.44 11.79 -6.90
N ARG A 351 -6.53 12.67 -7.35
CA ARG A 351 -6.14 12.76 -8.76
C ARG A 351 -5.59 11.44 -9.31
N LYS A 352 -4.70 10.78 -8.58
CA LYS A 352 -4.15 9.47 -8.98
C LYS A 352 -5.24 8.40 -9.08
N LEU A 353 -6.13 8.34 -8.10
CA LEU A 353 -7.23 7.36 -8.09
C LEU A 353 -8.25 7.65 -9.20
N TYR A 354 -8.55 8.93 -9.43
CA TYR A 354 -9.41 9.37 -10.54
C TYR A 354 -8.83 8.99 -11.90
N GLN A 355 -7.53 9.16 -12.13
CA GLN A 355 -6.87 8.73 -13.37
C GLN A 355 -7.03 7.22 -13.62
N VAL A 356 -6.97 6.41 -12.56
CA VAL A 356 -7.18 4.95 -12.66
C VAL A 356 -8.62 4.66 -13.07
N PHE A 357 -9.60 5.27 -12.41
CA PHE A 357 -11.01 5.11 -12.77
C PHE A 357 -11.29 5.52 -14.21
N MET A 358 -10.73 6.66 -14.64
CA MET A 358 -10.84 7.11 -16.02
C MET A 358 -10.24 6.11 -17.00
N SER A 359 -9.03 5.60 -16.74
CA SER A 359 -8.39 4.60 -17.59
C SER A 359 -9.20 3.30 -17.69
N THR A 360 -9.82 2.85 -16.60
CA THR A 360 -10.71 1.67 -16.61
C THR A 360 -11.97 1.95 -17.43
N THR A 361 -12.57 3.13 -17.31
CA THR A 361 -13.75 3.49 -18.11
C THR A 361 -13.42 3.67 -19.59
N GLU A 362 -12.26 4.23 -19.92
CA GLU A 362 -11.76 4.38 -21.29
C GLU A 362 -11.54 3.01 -21.92
N HIS A 363 -10.85 2.11 -21.23
CA HIS A 363 -10.64 0.73 -21.67
C HIS A 363 -11.96 -0.02 -21.89
N ALA A 364 -12.96 0.20 -21.04
CA ALA A 364 -14.29 -0.39 -21.21
C ALA A 364 -15.03 0.17 -22.43
N ILE A 365 -14.88 1.47 -22.69
CA ILE A 365 -15.44 2.12 -23.87
C ILE A 365 -14.75 1.59 -25.14
N GLU A 366 -13.42 1.48 -25.14
CA GLU A 366 -12.64 0.90 -26.24
C GLU A 366 -13.08 -0.53 -26.57
N GLU A 367 -13.30 -1.36 -25.54
CA GLU A 367 -13.86 -2.71 -25.69
C GLU A 367 -15.28 -2.68 -26.27
N SER A 368 -16.14 -1.80 -25.77
CA SER A 368 -17.52 -1.66 -26.28
C SER A 368 -17.59 -1.14 -27.72
N LEU A 369 -16.60 -0.35 -28.13
CA LEU A 369 -16.46 0.21 -29.48
C LEU A 369 -15.73 -0.75 -30.43
N GLY A 370 -15.18 -1.87 -29.93
CA GLY A 370 -14.47 -2.87 -30.74
C GLY A 370 -13.13 -2.39 -31.31
N LEU A 371 -12.51 -1.37 -30.70
CA LEU A 371 -11.26 -0.76 -31.20
C LEU A 371 -10.02 -1.64 -31.00
N LYS A 372 -10.09 -2.69 -30.19
CA LYS A 372 -8.98 -3.61 -29.93
C LYS A 372 -8.70 -4.63 -31.05
N ASP A 373 -9.66 -4.85 -31.96
CA ASP A 373 -9.54 -5.84 -33.04
C ASP A 373 -9.24 -5.24 -34.42
N GLN A 374 -8.89 -3.94 -34.50
CA GLN A 374 -8.25 -3.44 -35.71
C GLN A 374 -6.73 -3.58 -35.54
N PRO A 375 -6.05 -4.47 -36.29
CA PRO A 375 -4.60 -4.37 -36.40
C PRO A 375 -4.30 -2.94 -36.85
N ASP A 376 -3.27 -2.30 -36.28
CA ASP A 376 -2.79 -0.97 -36.67
C ASP A 376 -2.90 -0.81 -38.18
N VAL A 377 -4.03 -0.26 -38.64
CA VAL A 377 -4.20 0.10 -40.03
C VAL A 377 -3.32 1.33 -40.09
N PRO A 378 -2.19 1.32 -40.82
CA PRO A 378 -1.41 2.53 -40.97
C PRO A 378 -2.40 3.58 -41.41
N PHE A 379 -2.50 4.67 -40.64
CA PHE A 379 -3.27 5.81 -41.05
C PHE A 379 -2.64 6.27 -42.36
N VAL A 380 -3.16 5.77 -43.48
CA VAL A 380 -2.93 6.32 -44.79
C VAL A 380 -3.85 7.51 -44.82
N PRO A 381 -3.34 8.74 -44.71
CA PRO A 381 -4.18 9.90 -44.88
C PRO A 381 -4.79 9.75 -46.27
N LYS A 382 -6.11 9.52 -46.35
CA LYS A 382 -6.82 9.66 -47.61
C LYS A 382 -6.44 11.03 -48.13
N GLN A 383 -5.84 11.05 -49.32
CA GLN A 383 -5.15 12.17 -49.95
C GLN A 383 -6.03 13.43 -50.08
N ILE A 384 -6.30 14.10 -48.96
CA ILE A 384 -6.94 15.41 -48.89
C ILE A 384 -5.87 16.46 -48.53
N GLY A 385 -4.69 16.03 -48.06
CA GLY A 385 -3.57 16.90 -47.71
C GLY A 385 -2.78 17.46 -48.90
N GLN A 386 -2.81 16.82 -50.07
CA GLN A 386 -2.06 17.31 -51.22
C GLN A 386 -2.69 18.59 -51.81
N GLY A 387 -4.01 18.64 -51.93
CA GLY A 387 -4.70 19.84 -52.42
C GLY A 387 -4.61 21.04 -51.47
N LEU A 388 -4.73 20.81 -50.15
CA LEU A 388 -4.72 21.90 -49.17
C LEU A 388 -3.31 22.47 -48.94
N MET A 389 -2.27 21.63 -49.01
CA MET A 389 -0.89 22.06 -48.84
C MET A 389 -0.38 22.80 -50.09
N GLU A 390 -0.81 22.38 -51.28
CA GLU A 390 -0.54 23.08 -52.55
C GLU A 390 -1.31 24.43 -52.64
N GLU A 391 -2.54 24.49 -52.11
CA GLU A 391 -3.28 25.75 -51.95
C GLU A 391 -2.62 26.69 -50.93
N LEU A 392 -2.10 26.19 -49.81
CA LEU A 392 -1.39 27.01 -48.83
C LEU A 392 -0.06 27.54 -49.39
N GLU A 393 0.71 26.70 -50.09
CA GLU A 393 1.97 27.13 -50.69
C GLU A 393 1.77 28.12 -51.84
N SER A 394 0.74 27.94 -52.67
CA SER A 394 0.42 28.90 -53.73
C SER A 394 -0.09 30.23 -53.15
N ALA A 395 -0.87 30.20 -52.07
CA ALA A 395 -1.27 31.40 -51.33
C ALA A 395 -0.05 32.13 -50.75
N ASP A 396 0.88 31.43 -50.10
CA ASP A 396 2.11 32.00 -49.55
C ASP A 396 3.02 32.60 -50.63
N ARG A 397 3.16 31.94 -51.78
CA ARG A 397 3.91 32.48 -52.93
C ARG A 397 3.26 33.75 -53.49
N SER A 398 1.92 33.80 -53.52
CA SER A 398 1.19 34.98 -53.99
C SER A 398 1.33 36.18 -53.02
N ILE A 399 1.32 35.92 -51.72
CA ILE A 399 1.51 36.94 -50.67
C ILE A 399 2.95 37.46 -50.71
N LYS A 400 3.95 36.58 -50.79
CA LYS A 400 5.36 36.98 -50.91
C LYS A 400 5.63 37.79 -52.18
N LYS A 401 5.00 37.44 -53.32
CA LYS A 401 5.09 38.25 -54.54
C LYS A 401 4.49 39.64 -54.34
N LYS A 402 3.30 39.74 -53.74
CA LYS A 402 2.66 41.04 -53.46
C LYS A 402 3.50 41.89 -52.49
N GLN A 403 4.00 41.30 -51.42
CA GLN A 403 4.89 41.98 -50.48
C GLN A 403 6.18 42.45 -51.15
N LYS A 404 6.80 41.64 -52.03
CA LYS A 404 8.01 42.04 -52.73
C LYS A 404 7.75 43.19 -53.70
N LEU A 405 6.62 43.17 -54.42
CA LEU A 405 6.21 44.22 -55.33
C LEU A 405 5.90 45.53 -54.59
N GLU A 406 5.26 45.43 -53.42
CA GLU A 406 4.98 46.57 -52.55
C GLU A 406 6.26 47.13 -51.91
N LEU A 407 7.22 46.27 -51.57
CA LEU A 407 8.54 46.66 -51.04
C LEU A 407 9.42 47.30 -52.13
N GLU A 408 9.36 46.82 -53.37
CA GLU A 408 9.99 47.48 -54.52
C GLU A 408 9.35 48.85 -54.81
N ARG A 409 8.03 48.95 -54.71
CA ARG A 409 7.30 50.22 -54.87
C ARG A 409 7.62 51.22 -53.74
N LEU A 410 7.71 50.74 -52.50
CA LEU A 410 8.18 51.54 -51.36
C LEU A 410 9.64 51.95 -51.49
N LYS A 411 10.50 51.10 -52.08
CA LYS A 411 11.88 51.49 -52.39
C LYS A 411 11.92 52.63 -53.41
N GLU A 412 11.07 52.61 -54.45
CA GLU A 412 10.99 53.71 -55.41
C GLU A 412 10.43 55.02 -54.81
N ASP A 413 9.50 54.92 -53.85
CA ASP A 413 8.89 56.07 -53.18
C ASP A 413 9.78 56.69 -52.09
N PHE A 414 10.72 55.92 -51.52
CA PHE A 414 11.62 56.36 -50.44
C PHE A 414 13.11 56.34 -50.81
N GLU A 415 13.46 56.18 -52.09
CA GLU A 415 14.86 56.30 -52.55
C GLU A 415 15.28 57.78 -52.53
N ILE A 416 16.08 58.15 -51.52
CA ILE A 416 16.68 59.48 -51.44
C ILE A 416 17.77 59.58 -52.52
N LYS A 417 17.46 60.20 -53.66
CA LYS A 417 18.45 60.51 -54.69
C LYS A 417 19.16 61.81 -54.37
N GLY A 418 20.46 61.73 -54.08
CA GLY A 418 21.40 62.85 -54.05
C GLY A 418 22.73 62.40 -54.65
N SER A 419 23.38 63.24 -55.45
CA SER A 419 24.73 62.97 -55.95
C SER A 419 25.73 63.04 -54.79
N ASP A 420 26.80 62.22 -54.85
CA ASP A 420 27.84 62.19 -53.80
C ASP A 420 28.44 63.59 -53.54
N GLU A 421 28.51 64.44 -54.57
CA GLU A 421 28.95 65.84 -54.47
C GLU A 421 28.03 66.73 -53.63
N ALA A 422 26.70 66.52 -53.69
CA ALA A 422 25.73 67.28 -52.91
C ALA A 422 25.71 66.87 -51.43
N TRP A 423 26.01 65.61 -51.14
CA TRP A 423 26.18 65.11 -49.77
C TRP A 423 27.46 65.65 -49.13
N ASP A 424 28.56 65.71 -49.87
CA ASP A 424 29.83 66.26 -49.39
C ASP A 424 29.77 67.76 -49.09
N GLU A 425 28.96 68.52 -49.83
CA GLU A 425 28.73 69.95 -49.57
C GLU A 425 27.83 70.18 -48.35
N ALA A 426 26.78 69.35 -48.18
CA ALA A 426 25.90 69.39 -47.01
C ALA A 426 26.64 69.00 -45.71
N LEU A 427 27.51 67.98 -45.76
CA LEU A 427 28.28 67.47 -44.62
C LEU A 427 29.43 68.41 -44.17
N LYS A 428 29.90 69.33 -45.03
CA LYS A 428 30.90 70.35 -44.67
C LYS A 428 30.33 71.44 -43.75
N SER A 429 29.01 71.61 -43.68
CA SER A 429 28.35 72.52 -42.73
C SER A 429 28.18 71.86 -41.35
N GLY A 430 29.29 71.75 -40.62
CA GLY A 430 29.31 71.16 -39.27
C GLY A 430 28.56 72.02 -38.25
N GLY A 431 27.31 71.66 -37.94
CA GLY A 431 26.54 72.17 -36.81
C GLY A 431 25.23 71.41 -36.64
N ASN A 432 24.91 70.99 -35.41
CA ASN A 432 23.75 70.16 -35.00
C ASN A 432 22.36 70.72 -35.39
N THR A 433 22.09 70.84 -36.68
CA THR A 433 20.83 71.31 -37.24
C THR A 433 20.44 70.44 -38.42
N ILE A 434 19.13 70.22 -38.60
CA ILE A 434 18.55 69.32 -39.60
C ILE A 434 19.07 69.67 -41.00
N LEU A 435 19.77 68.72 -41.64
CA LEU A 435 20.25 68.83 -43.02
C LEU A 435 19.11 68.47 -43.97
N SER A 436 18.67 69.41 -44.80
CA SER A 436 17.64 69.19 -45.82
C SER A 436 18.24 69.23 -47.22
N ILE A 437 18.16 68.11 -47.96
CA ILE A 437 18.51 68.04 -49.37
C ILE A 437 17.21 68.11 -50.19
N ARG A 438 17.13 69.06 -51.13
CA ARG A 438 15.93 69.27 -51.94
C ARG A 438 15.82 68.13 -52.95
N SER A 439 14.77 67.31 -52.85
CA SER A 439 14.46 66.30 -53.86
C SER A 439 13.64 66.93 -55.00
N GLU A 440 14.03 66.68 -56.24
CA GLU A 440 13.29 67.10 -57.43
C GLU A 440 12.23 66.05 -57.79
N ARG A 441 11.12 66.00 -57.04
CA ARG A 441 9.84 65.43 -57.54
C ARG A 441 8.64 66.20 -56.98
N PRO A 442 7.59 66.42 -57.78
CA PRO A 442 6.37 67.04 -57.29
C PRO A 442 5.62 66.04 -56.39
N ILE A 443 5.18 66.49 -55.22
CA ILE A 443 4.35 65.74 -54.29
C ILE A 443 3.01 65.44 -54.98
N SER A 444 2.72 64.17 -55.25
CA SER A 444 1.39 63.78 -55.72
C SER A 444 0.45 63.61 -54.52
N ASP A 445 -0.46 64.56 -54.34
CA ASP A 445 -1.60 64.46 -53.44
C ASP A 445 -2.53 63.32 -53.86
N LYS A 446 -2.43 62.17 -53.19
CA LYS A 446 -3.53 61.21 -53.04
C LYS A 446 -3.60 60.71 -51.60
N SER A 447 -4.42 61.39 -50.82
CA SER A 447 -4.97 60.88 -49.56
C SER A 447 -5.77 59.59 -49.82
N ASN A 448 -5.19 58.42 -49.55
CA ASN A 448 -5.96 57.18 -49.43
C ASN A 448 -6.15 56.86 -47.95
N LYS A 449 -7.36 57.16 -47.46
CA LYS A 449 -7.90 56.63 -46.21
C LYS A 449 -7.83 55.10 -46.26
N PHE A 450 -7.28 54.50 -45.22
CA PHE A 450 -7.34 53.06 -44.98
C PHE A 450 -8.75 52.70 -44.50
N ASP A 451 -9.60 52.18 -45.39
CA ASP A 451 -10.83 51.48 -45.00
C ASP A 451 -10.49 50.00 -44.73
N PHE A 452 -10.55 49.62 -43.46
CA PHE A 452 -10.46 48.22 -43.03
C PHE A 452 -11.87 47.62 -43.06
N GLU A 453 -12.24 46.92 -44.14
CA GLU A 453 -13.47 46.10 -44.16
C GLU A 453 -13.24 44.80 -43.37
N PRO A 454 -14.01 44.50 -42.32
CA PRO A 454 -13.96 43.21 -41.65
C PRO A 454 -14.58 42.11 -42.56
N PRO A 455 -14.13 40.84 -42.43
CA PRO A 455 -14.60 39.77 -43.31
C PRO A 455 -16.10 39.50 -43.12
N LYS A 456 -16.82 39.44 -44.25
CA LYS A 456 -18.26 39.16 -44.30
C LYS A 456 -18.57 37.82 -43.63
N LYS A 457 -19.26 37.84 -42.48
CA LYS A 457 -19.90 36.66 -41.88
C LYS A 457 -20.88 36.05 -42.90
N LYS A 458 -20.63 34.81 -43.34
CA LYS A 458 -21.62 34.00 -44.05
C LYS A 458 -22.83 33.81 -43.13
N LYS A 459 -23.94 34.52 -43.40
CA LYS A 459 -25.24 34.24 -42.80
C LYS A 459 -25.67 32.83 -43.23
N LYS A 460 -25.74 31.88 -42.30
CA LYS A 460 -26.53 30.65 -42.47
C LYS A 460 -28.00 31.07 -42.61
N SER A 461 -28.62 30.83 -43.76
CA SER A 461 -30.05 31.00 -43.94
C SER A 461 -30.78 29.89 -43.18
N PHE A 462 -31.49 30.25 -42.11
CA PHE A 462 -32.51 29.41 -41.53
C PHE A 462 -33.74 29.46 -42.43
N HIS A 463 -34.04 28.36 -43.12
CA HIS A 463 -35.29 28.18 -43.84
C HIS A 463 -36.43 28.04 -42.81
N LYS A 464 -37.22 29.10 -42.65
CA LYS A 464 -38.42 29.13 -41.81
C LYS A 464 -39.61 28.69 -42.69
N LYS A 465 -39.95 27.41 -42.69
CA LYS A 465 -41.27 26.95 -43.16
C LYS A 465 -42.32 27.27 -42.08
N GLY A 466 -43.02 28.38 -42.23
CA GLY A 466 -44.43 28.47 -41.80
C GLY A 466 -45.30 28.12 -43.03
N GLY A 467 -46.46 27.50 -42.94
CA GLY A 467 -47.29 27.03 -41.84
C GLY A 467 -48.66 26.67 -42.43
N LYS A 468 -49.51 26.03 -41.61
CA LYS A 468 -50.95 25.76 -41.80
C LYS A 468 -51.31 24.60 -42.75
N LYS A 469 -51.70 23.45 -42.19
CA LYS A 469 -53.06 23.17 -41.71
C LYS A 469 -53.03 22.06 -40.68
#